data_AF-A0A1W6SQ16-F1
#
_entry.id   AF-A0A1W6SQ16-F1
#
_cell.length_a   1.000
_cell.length_b   1.000
_cell.length_c   1.000
_cell.angle_alpha   90.00
_cell.angle_beta   90.00
_cell.angle_gamma   90.00
#
_symmetry.space_group_name_H-M   'P 1'
#
loop_
_entity.id
_entity.type
_entity.pdbx_description
1 polymer ?
#
loop_
_entity_poly.entity_id
_entity_poly.type
_entity_poly.pdbx_seq_one_letter_code
_entity_poly.pdbx_strand_id
1 'polypeptide(L)'
;METIREVTEVRLAVLESFPPKLQITSAGNVPTGGWSNPRLSPLVNIQAPPDGIYDFDFAADPPASPATQVISPIHAVYVWDSFPAGVKGVRVNAAQNSVTAWLDDRDRQPNRYILSNCGGIKRVVFFPRALGPLGAGESLSDAQLEYNGSEGQFVFRGADISQEQTILGSLVSVTLQPNADAGGLDFALVLPPVQLGSHARQEFETLGIKIHSRGRVIRPAGAELTYEVMKLNGVAEDIPIL
;
A
#
# COMPACT_ATOMS: atom_id res chain seq x y z
N MET A 1 31.56 2.48 -17.59
CA MET A 1 30.13 2.31 -17.30
C MET A 1 29.48 1.70 -18.52
N GLU A 2 28.62 0.72 -18.31
CA GLU A 2 27.85 0.07 -19.36
C GLU A 2 26.39 -0.07 -18.93
N THR A 3 25.48 0.03 -19.90
CA THR A 3 24.06 -0.23 -19.69
C THR A 3 23.87 -1.67 -19.22
N ILE A 4 23.01 -1.87 -18.22
CA ILE A 4 22.73 -3.21 -17.73
C ILE A 4 22.01 -4.03 -18.81
N ARG A 5 21.99 -5.36 -18.63
CA ARG A 5 21.42 -6.26 -19.64
C ARG A 5 19.94 -6.01 -19.85
N GLU A 6 19.16 -6.07 -18.78
CA GLU A 6 17.71 -5.89 -18.82
C GLU A 6 17.22 -5.27 -17.51
N VAL A 7 16.14 -4.50 -17.61
CA VAL A 7 15.38 -4.01 -16.45
C VAL A 7 14.21 -4.95 -16.21
N THR A 8 14.03 -5.39 -14.96
CA THR A 8 12.95 -6.30 -14.58
C THR A 8 11.81 -5.56 -13.89
N GLU A 9 12.12 -4.48 -13.16
CA GLU A 9 11.13 -3.72 -12.41
C GLU A 9 11.53 -2.24 -12.29
N VAL A 10 10.53 -1.36 -12.35
CA VAL A 10 10.65 0.07 -12.04
C VAL A 10 9.48 0.45 -11.14
N ARG A 11 9.78 1.07 -10.00
CA ARG A 11 8.80 1.58 -9.02
C ARG A 11 9.01 3.07 -8.81
N LEU A 12 7.89 3.78 -8.66
CA LEU A 12 7.86 5.22 -8.39
C LEU A 12 7.19 5.47 -7.05
N ALA A 13 7.77 6.37 -6.27
CA ALA A 13 7.19 6.84 -5.02
C ALA A 13 7.42 8.34 -4.86
N VAL A 14 6.37 9.11 -4.57
CA VAL A 14 6.52 10.52 -4.20
C VAL A 14 6.87 10.59 -2.72
N LEU A 15 8.00 11.19 -2.39
CA LEU A 15 8.48 11.35 -1.02
C LEU A 15 7.92 12.64 -0.40
N GLU A 16 7.39 12.52 0.82
CA GLU A 16 6.93 13.66 1.62
C GLU A 16 8.09 14.57 2.01
N SER A 17 8.27 15.63 1.22
CA SER A 17 9.31 16.64 1.39
C SER A 17 8.82 17.97 0.81
N PHE A 18 9.45 19.09 1.20
CA PHE A 18 9.12 20.41 0.69
C PHE A 18 10.39 21.03 0.06
N PRO A 19 10.49 21.11 -1.29
CA PRO A 19 9.55 20.62 -2.31
C PRO A 19 9.50 19.07 -2.41
N PRO A 20 8.40 18.49 -2.94
CA PRO A 20 8.27 17.03 -3.07
C PRO A 20 9.32 16.46 -4.01
N LYS A 21 9.77 15.24 -3.69
CA LYS A 21 10.78 14.50 -4.47
C LYS A 21 10.17 13.24 -5.04
N LEU A 22 10.62 12.82 -6.21
CA LEU A 22 10.21 11.55 -6.80
C LEU A 22 11.35 10.53 -6.64
N GLN A 23 11.11 9.46 -5.90
CA GLN A 23 12.02 8.33 -5.84
C GLN A 23 11.69 7.33 -6.95
N ILE A 24 12.72 6.95 -7.70
CA ILE A 24 12.71 5.94 -8.74
C ILE A 24 13.57 4.79 -8.26
N THR A 25 12.95 3.64 -8.02
CA THR A 25 13.66 2.40 -7.66
C THR A 25 13.61 1.47 -8.86
N SER A 26 14.76 0.97 -9.30
CA SER A 26 14.83 0.03 -10.43
C SER A 26 15.62 -1.22 -10.08
N ALA A 27 15.11 -2.37 -10.51
CA ALA A 27 15.77 -3.65 -10.44
C ALA A 27 15.99 -4.20 -11.86
N GLY A 28 17.07 -4.93 -12.05
CA GLY A 28 17.40 -5.54 -13.32
C GLY A 28 18.48 -6.60 -13.17
N ASN A 29 18.98 -7.07 -14.31
CA ASN A 29 20.01 -8.10 -14.36
C ASN A 29 21.24 -7.61 -15.12
N VAL A 30 22.41 -8.10 -14.70
CA VAL A 30 23.70 -7.95 -15.39
C VAL A 30 24.16 -9.30 -15.94
N PRO A 31 24.99 -9.32 -17.00
CA PRO A 31 25.37 -10.58 -17.66
C PRO A 31 26.26 -11.49 -16.79
N THR A 32 26.98 -10.95 -15.82
CA THR A 32 27.93 -11.68 -14.95
C THR A 32 27.85 -11.18 -13.50
N GLY A 33 28.49 -11.90 -12.58
CA GLY A 33 28.73 -11.40 -11.22
C GLY A 33 29.75 -10.25 -11.19
N GLY A 34 29.80 -9.52 -10.06
CA GLY A 34 30.86 -8.54 -9.78
C GLY A 34 30.68 -7.15 -10.40
N TRP A 35 29.52 -6.85 -11.00
CA TRP A 35 29.17 -5.50 -11.39
C TRP A 35 28.95 -4.61 -10.15
N SER A 36 29.27 -3.32 -10.28
CA SER A 36 29.23 -2.37 -9.15
C SER A 36 28.71 -0.99 -9.57
N ASN A 37 28.46 -0.12 -8.60
CA ASN A 37 28.00 1.26 -8.80
C ASN A 37 26.77 1.41 -9.73
N PRO A 38 25.67 0.67 -9.48
CA PRO A 38 24.45 0.82 -10.27
C PRO A 38 23.88 2.23 -10.13
N ARG A 39 23.45 2.81 -11.25
CA ARG A 39 22.91 4.16 -11.30
C ARG A 39 21.89 4.33 -12.42
N LEU A 40 20.90 5.15 -12.13
CA LEU A 40 19.97 5.69 -13.12
C LEU A 40 20.46 7.07 -13.52
N SER A 41 20.58 7.33 -14.81
CA SER A 41 20.96 8.63 -15.36
C SER A 41 19.81 9.20 -16.18
N PRO A 42 19.29 10.40 -15.86
CA PRO A 42 18.23 11.01 -16.65
C PRO A 42 18.74 11.35 -18.05
N LEU A 43 17.96 11.04 -19.08
CA LEU A 43 18.21 11.58 -20.42
C LEU A 43 17.72 13.03 -20.42
N VAL A 44 18.68 13.95 -20.51
CA VAL A 44 18.40 15.38 -20.49
C VAL A 44 17.69 15.78 -21.79
N ASN A 45 16.41 16.11 -21.67
CA ASN A 45 15.61 16.64 -22.78
C ASN A 45 15.65 18.18 -22.77
N ILE A 46 15.87 18.80 -23.93
CA ILE A 46 15.87 20.27 -24.10
C ILE A 46 14.46 20.84 -23.85
N GLN A 47 13.44 20.07 -24.20
CA GLN A 47 12.03 20.38 -23.96
C GLN A 47 11.39 19.24 -23.18
N ALA A 48 10.41 19.55 -22.34
CA ALA A 48 9.63 18.53 -21.64
C ALA A 48 9.02 17.55 -22.67
N PRO A 49 9.13 16.22 -22.46
CA PRO A 49 8.51 15.23 -23.32
C PRO A 49 7.00 15.49 -23.46
N PRO A 50 6.44 15.55 -24.69
CA PRO A 50 5.02 15.82 -24.91
C PRO A 50 4.08 14.78 -24.26
N ASP A 51 4.55 13.55 -24.11
CA ASP A 51 3.84 12.46 -23.44
C ASP A 51 3.94 12.52 -21.91
N GLY A 52 4.83 13.35 -21.37
CA GLY A 52 5.11 13.46 -19.93
C GLY A 52 5.94 12.29 -19.37
N ILE A 53 6.53 11.45 -20.22
CA ILE A 53 7.34 10.29 -19.82
C ILE A 53 8.81 10.66 -19.95
N TYR A 54 9.55 10.61 -18.84
CA TYR A 54 10.97 10.96 -18.83
C TYR A 54 11.85 9.72 -18.90
N ASP A 55 12.83 9.74 -19.79
CA ASP A 55 13.74 8.63 -20.01
C ASP A 55 14.92 8.63 -19.02
N PHE A 56 15.31 7.44 -18.59
CA PHE A 56 16.49 7.17 -17.77
C PHE A 56 17.27 5.98 -18.34
N ASP A 57 18.60 6.06 -18.31
CA ASP A 57 19.47 4.91 -18.60
C ASP A 57 19.86 4.21 -17.30
N PHE A 58 19.69 2.89 -17.26
CA PHE A 58 20.17 2.06 -16.16
C PHE A 58 21.51 1.43 -16.51
N ALA A 59 22.55 1.86 -15.82
CA ALA A 59 23.91 1.45 -16.09
C ALA A 59 24.70 1.17 -14.80
N ALA A 60 25.78 0.41 -14.95
CA ALA A 60 26.65 0.01 -13.86
C ALA A 60 28.11 -0.12 -14.36
N ASP A 61 29.04 -0.27 -13.44
CA ASP A 61 30.45 -0.50 -13.78
C ASP A 61 30.71 -2.02 -13.89
N PRO A 62 31.22 -2.50 -15.03
CA PRO A 62 31.53 -3.90 -15.22
C PRO A 62 32.69 -4.35 -14.32
N PRO A 63 32.79 -5.65 -14.00
CA PRO A 63 33.87 -6.18 -13.16
C PRO A 63 35.24 -5.97 -13.82
N ALA A 64 36.20 -5.45 -13.06
CA ALA A 64 37.57 -5.20 -13.53
C ALA A 64 38.42 -6.47 -13.69
N SER A 65 37.92 -7.61 -13.21
CA SER A 65 38.58 -8.92 -13.25
C SER A 65 37.65 -9.96 -13.86
N PRO A 66 38.16 -11.13 -14.29
CA PRO A 66 37.31 -12.21 -14.78
C PRO A 66 36.18 -12.51 -13.79
N ALA A 67 34.96 -12.48 -14.29
CA ALA A 67 33.75 -12.60 -13.49
C ALA A 67 33.11 -13.98 -13.62
N THR A 68 32.38 -14.38 -12.58
CA THR A 68 31.49 -15.54 -12.60
C THR A 68 30.44 -15.35 -13.69
N GLN A 69 30.34 -16.35 -14.57
CA GLN A 69 29.41 -16.37 -15.71
C GLN A 69 27.99 -16.74 -15.24
N VAL A 70 27.45 -15.94 -14.32
CA VAL A 70 26.12 -16.11 -13.73
C VAL A 70 25.39 -14.77 -13.80
N ILE A 71 24.20 -14.79 -14.38
CA ILE A 71 23.30 -13.63 -14.42
C ILE A 71 22.99 -13.23 -12.99
N SER A 72 23.27 -11.97 -12.66
CA SER A 72 23.15 -11.48 -11.28
C SER A 72 22.19 -10.29 -11.22
N PRO A 73 21.35 -10.20 -10.17
CA PRO A 73 20.47 -9.06 -9.98
C PRO A 73 21.25 -7.81 -9.59
N ILE A 74 20.73 -6.64 -9.94
CA ILE A 74 21.29 -5.35 -9.58
C ILE A 74 20.17 -4.32 -9.33
N HIS A 75 20.40 -3.41 -8.39
CA HIS A 75 19.41 -2.43 -7.95
C HIS A 75 19.99 -1.01 -7.94
N ALA A 76 19.20 -0.04 -8.42
CA ALA A 76 19.54 1.38 -8.34
C ALA A 76 18.36 2.17 -7.78
N VAL A 77 18.70 3.27 -7.09
CA VAL A 77 17.73 4.27 -6.62
C VAL A 77 18.16 5.63 -7.13
N TYR A 78 17.20 6.41 -7.63
CA TYR A 78 17.39 7.81 -8.01
C TYR A 78 16.33 8.67 -7.35
N VAL A 79 16.74 9.78 -6.76
CA VAL A 79 15.83 10.75 -6.16
C VAL A 79 15.84 11.99 -7.03
N TRP A 80 14.70 12.27 -7.67
CA TRP A 80 14.51 13.42 -8.51
C TRP A 80 13.95 14.58 -7.69
N ASP A 81 14.82 15.53 -7.38
CA ASP A 81 14.46 16.80 -6.74
C ASP A 81 13.71 17.72 -7.70
N SER A 82 12.61 18.31 -7.24
CA SER A 82 11.86 19.35 -7.97
C SER A 82 11.47 18.94 -9.40
N PHE A 83 10.96 17.72 -9.56
CA PHE A 83 10.51 17.21 -10.87
C PHE A 83 9.34 18.06 -11.42
N PRO A 84 9.22 18.21 -12.76
CA PRO A 84 8.17 19.04 -13.35
C PRO A 84 6.75 18.56 -13.05
N ALA A 85 5.79 19.48 -12.88
CA ALA A 85 4.39 19.14 -12.62
C ALA A 85 3.71 18.32 -13.73
N GLY A 86 4.28 18.28 -14.94
CA GLY A 86 3.79 17.51 -16.07
C GLY A 86 4.33 16.07 -16.18
N VAL A 87 5.11 15.60 -15.21
CA VAL A 87 5.60 14.21 -15.19
C VAL A 87 4.41 13.26 -15.02
N LYS A 88 4.25 12.35 -15.98
CA LYS A 88 3.25 11.26 -15.94
C LYS A 88 3.89 9.91 -15.69
N GLY A 89 5.21 9.79 -15.79
CA GLY A 89 5.94 8.56 -15.57
C GLY A 89 7.39 8.66 -15.98
N VAL A 90 8.10 7.54 -15.83
CA VAL A 90 9.48 7.38 -16.27
C VAL A 90 9.64 6.11 -17.08
N ARG A 91 10.52 6.14 -18.07
CA ARG A 91 10.93 4.97 -18.84
C ARG A 91 12.39 4.69 -18.56
N VAL A 92 12.68 3.49 -18.07
CA VAL A 92 14.04 3.06 -17.78
C VAL A 92 14.50 2.16 -18.92
N ASN A 93 15.61 2.54 -19.55
CA ASN A 93 16.20 1.86 -20.70
C ASN A 93 17.37 0.97 -20.24
N ALA A 94 17.37 -0.25 -20.75
CA ALA A 94 18.45 -1.23 -20.62
C ALA A 94 18.87 -1.74 -22.01
N ALA A 95 19.89 -2.59 -22.08
CA ALA A 95 20.42 -3.04 -23.38
C ALA A 95 19.42 -3.90 -24.17
N GLN A 96 18.61 -4.72 -23.49
CA GLN A 96 17.68 -5.66 -24.13
C GLN A 96 16.22 -5.22 -24.10
N ASN A 97 15.86 -4.29 -23.21
CA ASN A 97 14.48 -3.84 -23.06
C ASN A 97 14.39 -2.43 -22.47
N SER A 98 13.16 -1.91 -22.41
CA SER A 98 12.81 -0.76 -21.58
C SER A 98 11.54 -1.07 -20.78
N VAL A 99 11.43 -0.50 -19.58
CA VAL A 99 10.24 -0.61 -18.74
C VAL A 99 9.74 0.79 -18.44
N THR A 100 8.45 1.03 -18.71
CA THR A 100 7.78 2.29 -18.38
C THR A 100 7.01 2.10 -17.08
N ALA A 101 7.34 2.91 -16.08
CA ALA A 101 6.55 3.05 -14.87
C ALA A 101 5.75 4.35 -14.95
N TRP A 102 4.44 4.25 -14.79
CA TRP A 102 3.57 5.40 -14.71
C TRP A 102 3.66 5.98 -13.30
N LEU A 103 3.79 7.29 -13.21
CA LEU A 103 3.49 8.04 -11.99
C LEU A 103 1.96 8.09 -11.90
N ASP A 104 1.34 6.91 -11.86
CA ASP A 104 -0.10 6.82 -11.89
C ASP A 104 -0.59 7.16 -10.50
N ASP A 105 -1.15 8.36 -10.37
CA ASP A 105 -2.02 8.71 -9.25
C ASP A 105 -3.18 7.70 -9.09
N ARG A 106 -3.51 6.96 -10.15
CA ARG A 106 -4.60 5.97 -10.15
C ARG A 106 -4.25 4.65 -9.45
N ASP A 107 -2.98 4.40 -9.16
CA ASP A 107 -2.53 3.20 -8.42
C ASP A 107 -2.17 3.47 -6.96
N ARG A 108 -2.33 4.72 -6.48
CA ARG A 108 -2.33 5.00 -5.04
C ARG A 108 -3.54 4.32 -4.41
N GLN A 109 -3.31 3.10 -3.92
CA GLN A 109 -4.28 2.41 -3.09
C GLN A 109 -4.07 2.84 -1.65
N PRO A 110 -5.14 3.22 -0.95
CA PRO A 110 -5.04 3.57 0.45
C PRO A 110 -4.58 2.35 1.26
N ASN A 111 -3.52 2.55 2.03
CA ASN A 111 -2.95 1.57 2.94
C ASN A 111 -3.30 1.88 4.41
N ARG A 112 -3.95 3.01 4.68
CA ARG A 112 -4.53 3.37 5.98
C ARG A 112 -5.92 3.95 5.83
N TYR A 113 -6.82 3.55 6.72
CA TYR A 113 -8.16 4.12 6.84
C TYR A 113 -8.42 4.55 8.27
N ILE A 114 -8.83 5.79 8.47
CA ILE A 114 -9.20 6.36 9.76
C ILE A 114 -10.67 6.70 9.71
N LEU A 115 -11.48 6.06 10.54
CA LEU A 115 -12.92 6.23 10.56
C LEU A 115 -13.38 6.71 11.93
N SER A 116 -14.36 7.62 11.93
CA SER A 116 -14.96 8.12 13.16
C SER A 116 -16.45 8.40 13.00
N ASN A 117 -17.21 8.29 14.09
CA ASN A 117 -18.60 8.75 14.09
C ASN A 117 -18.68 10.28 14.18
N CYS A 118 -19.85 10.88 13.90
CA CYS A 118 -20.04 12.34 13.93
C CYS A 118 -19.67 13.05 15.25
N GLY A 119 -19.44 12.30 16.34
CA GLY A 119 -18.97 12.84 17.63
C GLY A 119 -17.49 12.57 17.94
N GLY A 120 -16.75 11.84 17.09
CA GLY A 120 -15.34 11.48 17.31
C GLY A 120 -15.08 10.48 18.45
N ILE A 121 -16.14 9.98 19.10
CA ILE A 121 -16.06 9.10 20.28
C ILE A 121 -15.69 7.67 19.86
N LYS A 122 -16.29 7.19 18.75
CA LYS A 122 -15.96 5.88 18.19
C LYS A 122 -14.95 6.08 17.07
N ARG A 123 -13.80 5.40 17.16
CA ARG A 123 -12.71 5.49 16.18
C ARG A 123 -12.27 4.10 15.75
N VAL A 124 -12.08 3.93 14.45
CA VAL A 124 -11.50 2.72 13.85
C VAL A 124 -10.31 3.13 13.01
N VAL A 125 -9.17 2.47 13.18
CA VAL A 125 -8.01 2.62 12.30
C VAL A 125 -7.72 1.26 11.67
N PHE A 126 -7.71 1.19 10.35
CA PHE A 126 -7.55 -0.05 9.62
C PHE A 126 -6.40 0.04 8.61
N PHE A 127 -5.54 -0.98 8.64
CA PHE A 127 -4.47 -1.23 7.68
C PHE A 127 -4.76 -2.57 6.99
N PRO A 128 -5.13 -2.59 5.69
CA PRO A 128 -5.39 -3.84 4.96
C PRO A 128 -4.20 -4.78 4.93
N ARG A 129 -3.00 -4.21 5.04
CA ARG A 129 -1.71 -4.90 5.19
C ARG A 129 -0.88 -4.09 6.19
N ALA A 130 -0.49 -4.67 7.32
CA ALA A 130 0.37 -3.98 8.28
C ALA A 130 1.79 -3.87 7.74
N LEU A 131 2.44 -2.76 8.10
CA LEU A 131 3.85 -2.53 7.83
C LEU A 131 4.65 -3.39 8.83
N GLY A 132 5.34 -4.41 8.32
CA GLY A 132 6.26 -5.19 9.14
C GLY A 132 7.41 -4.33 9.65
N PRO A 133 8.02 -4.68 10.80
CA PRO A 133 9.25 -4.02 11.23
C PRO A 133 10.35 -4.21 10.19
N LEU A 134 11.03 -3.12 9.84
CA LEU A 134 12.13 -3.10 8.88
C LEU A 134 13.21 -4.10 9.27
N GLY A 135 13.51 -5.07 8.38
CA GLY A 135 14.67 -5.95 8.49
C GLY A 135 14.44 -7.39 8.95
N ALA A 136 13.20 -7.82 9.19
CA ALA A 136 12.90 -9.25 9.39
C ALA A 136 12.46 -9.89 8.07
N GLY A 137 13.20 -10.91 7.61
CA GLY A 137 12.87 -11.66 6.40
C GLY A 137 11.44 -12.19 6.42
N GLU A 138 10.80 -12.13 5.25
CA GLU A 138 9.47 -12.62 4.89
C GLU A 138 8.69 -13.34 6.01
N SER A 139 7.76 -12.61 6.63
CA SER A 139 6.52 -13.20 7.13
C SER A 139 5.40 -12.20 6.90
N LEU A 140 4.25 -12.70 6.44
CA LEU A 140 3.17 -11.98 5.76
C LEU A 140 2.79 -10.63 6.41
N SER A 141 2.59 -9.62 5.56
CA SER A 141 2.08 -8.28 5.91
C SER A 141 0.61 -8.37 6.34
N ASP A 142 0.37 -8.92 7.53
CA ASP A 142 -0.96 -9.21 8.07
C ASP A 142 -1.75 -7.93 8.35
N ALA A 143 -3.06 -7.91 8.12
CA ALA A 143 -3.88 -6.74 8.39
C ALA A 143 -3.83 -6.33 9.87
N GLN A 144 -4.09 -5.05 10.16
CA GLN A 144 -4.22 -4.52 11.53
C GLN A 144 -5.48 -3.66 11.63
N LEU A 145 -6.24 -3.84 12.71
CA LEU A 145 -7.41 -3.01 13.02
C LEU A 145 -7.36 -2.56 14.48
N GLU A 146 -7.49 -1.27 14.71
CA GLU A 146 -7.65 -0.68 16.03
C GLU A 146 -9.09 -0.18 16.16
N TYR A 147 -9.76 -0.58 17.24
CA TYR A 147 -11.11 -0.14 17.57
C TYR A 147 -11.09 0.57 18.91
N ASN A 148 -11.72 1.73 18.98
CA ASN A 148 -12.01 2.44 20.23
C ASN A 148 -13.49 2.81 20.26
N GLY A 149 -14.20 2.30 21.26
CA GLY A 149 -15.62 2.56 21.46
C GLY A 149 -16.03 2.39 22.93
N SER A 150 -17.34 2.41 23.17
CA SER A 150 -17.92 2.22 24.51
C SER A 150 -17.59 0.86 25.13
N GLU A 151 -17.29 -0.13 24.29
CA GLU A 151 -16.92 -1.50 24.68
C GLU A 151 -15.49 -1.60 25.19
N GLY A 152 -14.65 -0.61 24.87
CA GLY A 152 -13.23 -0.59 25.18
C GLY A 152 -12.36 -0.30 23.96
N GLN A 153 -11.06 -0.52 24.16
CA GLN A 153 -10.01 -0.36 23.16
C GLN A 153 -9.45 -1.73 22.79
N PHE A 154 -9.42 -2.04 21.50
CA PHE A 154 -9.00 -3.32 20.98
C PHE A 154 -8.03 -3.14 19.82
N VAL A 155 -7.08 -4.06 19.69
CA VAL A 155 -6.13 -4.13 18.58
C VAL A 155 -6.14 -5.56 18.05
N PHE A 156 -6.48 -5.72 16.77
CA PHE A 156 -6.57 -6.99 16.07
C PHE A 156 -5.47 -7.07 15.01
N ARG A 157 -4.98 -8.29 14.75
CA ARG A 157 -3.93 -8.54 13.76
C ARG A 157 -4.18 -9.85 13.03
N GLY A 158 -3.84 -9.89 11.74
CA GLY A 158 -3.81 -11.12 10.94
C GLY A 158 -5.11 -11.91 11.03
N ALA A 159 -5.02 -13.14 11.53
CA ALA A 159 -6.14 -14.09 11.61
C ALA A 159 -7.30 -13.64 12.53
N ASP A 160 -7.09 -12.66 13.41
CA ASP A 160 -8.16 -12.07 14.23
C ASP A 160 -9.08 -11.14 13.41
N ILE A 161 -8.73 -10.87 12.14
CA ILE A 161 -9.47 -10.01 11.22
C ILE A 161 -9.94 -10.84 10.04
N SER A 162 -11.26 -10.88 9.84
CA SER A 162 -11.84 -11.41 8.61
C SER A 162 -12.01 -10.29 7.59
N GLN A 163 -11.67 -10.57 6.33
CA GLN A 163 -11.86 -9.66 5.20
C GLN A 163 -12.56 -10.42 4.08
N GLU A 164 -13.77 -10.00 3.73
CA GLU A 164 -14.56 -10.59 2.66
C GLU A 164 -14.84 -9.56 1.57
N GLN A 165 -14.59 -9.91 0.30
CA GLN A 165 -14.92 -9.03 -0.81
C GLN A 165 -16.39 -9.17 -1.19
N THR A 166 -17.10 -8.04 -1.24
CA THR A 166 -18.53 -7.98 -1.56
C THR A 166 -18.81 -6.94 -2.64
N ILE A 167 -20.08 -6.84 -3.07
CA ILE A 167 -20.55 -5.77 -3.97
C ILE A 167 -20.51 -4.37 -3.33
N LEU A 168 -20.45 -4.30 -1.99
CA LEU A 168 -20.37 -3.04 -1.24
C LEU A 168 -18.91 -2.59 -1.01
N GLY A 169 -17.94 -3.39 -1.44
CA GLY A 169 -16.53 -3.25 -1.08
C GLY A 169 -16.07 -4.38 -0.16
N SER A 170 -15.06 -4.13 0.66
CA SER A 170 -14.53 -5.10 1.62
C SER A 170 -15.33 -5.05 2.93
N LEU A 171 -15.82 -6.20 3.40
CA LEU A 171 -16.40 -6.35 4.73
C LEU A 171 -15.31 -6.82 5.68
N VAL A 172 -14.89 -5.94 6.57
CA VAL A 172 -13.82 -6.19 7.55
C VAL A 172 -14.46 -6.47 8.90
N SER A 173 -14.25 -7.64 9.51
CA SER A 173 -14.87 -7.99 10.79
C SER A 173 -13.90 -8.52 11.83
N VAL A 174 -14.25 -8.25 13.10
CA VAL A 174 -13.49 -8.62 14.31
C VAL A 174 -14.45 -8.95 15.45
N THR A 175 -14.01 -9.79 16.39
CA THR A 175 -14.79 -10.12 17.60
C THR A 175 -14.36 -9.24 18.76
N LEU A 176 -15.23 -8.33 19.20
CA LEU A 176 -15.00 -7.45 20.35
C LEU A 176 -15.21 -8.20 21.68
N GLN A 177 -16.20 -9.09 21.72
CA GLN A 177 -16.49 -9.94 22.86
C GLN A 177 -16.85 -11.34 22.36
N PRO A 178 -16.07 -12.39 22.73
CA PRO A 178 -16.39 -13.76 22.36
C PRO A 178 -17.79 -14.17 22.80
N ASN A 179 -18.48 -14.94 21.95
CA ASN A 179 -19.78 -15.47 22.30
C ASN A 179 -19.66 -16.53 23.40
N ALA A 180 -20.31 -16.27 24.54
CA ALA A 180 -20.37 -17.17 25.69
C ALA A 180 -21.82 -17.23 26.23
N ASP A 181 -22.00 -17.60 27.51
CA ASP A 181 -23.33 -17.75 28.09
C ASP A 181 -24.18 -16.46 28.02
N ALA A 182 -23.54 -15.28 28.02
CA ALA A 182 -24.19 -13.98 27.94
C ALA A 182 -24.42 -13.47 26.50
N GLY A 183 -23.94 -14.19 25.47
CA GLY A 183 -23.89 -13.70 24.09
C GLY A 183 -22.54 -13.09 23.74
N GLY A 184 -22.36 -12.77 22.45
CA GLY A 184 -21.13 -12.19 21.90
C GLY A 184 -21.39 -10.87 21.20
N LEU A 185 -20.31 -10.16 20.92
CA LEU A 185 -20.32 -8.89 20.20
C LEU A 185 -19.21 -8.87 19.15
N ASP A 186 -19.62 -8.78 17.90
CA ASP A 186 -18.72 -8.58 16.77
C ASP A 186 -18.88 -7.17 16.21
N PHE A 187 -17.85 -6.70 15.52
CA PHE A 187 -17.87 -5.47 14.75
C PHE A 187 -17.55 -5.79 13.29
N ALA A 188 -18.32 -5.21 12.37
CA ALA A 188 -18.07 -5.26 10.95
C ALA A 188 -18.03 -3.85 10.36
N LEU A 189 -17.01 -3.57 9.56
CA LEU A 189 -16.83 -2.34 8.79
C LEU A 189 -17.11 -2.64 7.32
N VAL A 190 -18.04 -1.89 6.73
CA VAL A 190 -18.17 -1.87 5.27
C VAL A 190 -17.13 -0.88 4.74
N LEU A 191 -16.21 -1.34 3.92
CA LEU A 191 -15.15 -0.51 3.37
C LEU A 191 -15.33 -0.40 1.84
N PRO A 192 -15.91 0.71 1.34
CA PRO A 192 -16.08 0.90 -0.09
C PRO A 192 -14.73 1.03 -0.79
N PRO A 193 -14.64 0.73 -2.09
CA PRO A 193 -13.45 1.06 -2.86
C PRO A 193 -13.26 2.59 -2.87
N VAL A 194 -12.13 3.05 -2.35
CA VAL A 194 -11.77 4.48 -2.34
C VAL A 194 -10.64 4.72 -3.33
N GLN A 195 -10.90 5.57 -4.31
CA GLN A 195 -9.91 6.03 -5.28
C GLN A 195 -9.27 7.31 -4.74
N LEU A 196 -7.97 7.30 -4.50
CA LEU A 196 -7.25 8.47 -4.00
C LEU A 196 -7.04 9.53 -5.09
N GLY A 197 -7.04 9.12 -6.36
CA GLY A 197 -6.74 10.01 -7.48
C GLY A 197 -5.42 10.72 -7.22
N SER A 198 -5.39 12.05 -7.42
CA SER A 198 -4.16 12.83 -7.28
C SER A 198 -3.71 13.23 -5.90
N HIS A 199 -4.35 12.68 -4.88
CA HIS A 199 -4.13 13.08 -3.50
C HIS A 199 -3.57 11.89 -2.72
N ALA A 200 -2.78 12.15 -1.69
CA ALA A 200 -2.36 11.10 -0.75
C ALA A 200 -3.49 10.73 0.23
N ARG A 201 -4.62 11.45 0.16
CA ARG A 201 -5.75 11.37 1.10
C ARG A 201 -7.07 11.63 0.38
N GLN A 202 -8.09 10.84 0.72
CA GLN A 202 -9.46 11.05 0.26
C GLN A 202 -10.46 10.82 1.39
N GLU A 203 -11.40 11.74 1.56
CA GLU A 203 -12.51 11.59 2.51
C GLU A 203 -13.66 10.81 1.88
N PHE A 204 -14.34 9.99 2.68
CA PHE A 204 -15.48 9.18 2.26
C PHE A 204 -16.45 8.93 3.43
N GLU A 205 -17.67 8.52 3.13
CA GLU A 205 -18.63 8.07 4.14
C GLU A 205 -18.82 6.57 4.04
N THR A 206 -19.03 5.91 5.18
CA THR A 206 -19.38 4.50 5.24
C THR A 206 -20.13 4.14 6.52
N LEU A 207 -20.28 2.84 6.79
CA LEU A 207 -21.05 2.26 7.87
C LEU A 207 -20.20 1.28 8.67
N GLY A 208 -20.31 1.33 10.00
CA GLY A 208 -19.95 0.24 10.89
C GLY A 208 -21.21 -0.47 11.39
N ILE A 209 -21.08 -1.75 11.71
CA ILE A 209 -22.18 -2.59 12.20
C ILE A 209 -21.67 -3.31 13.43
N LYS A 210 -22.33 -3.10 14.57
CA LYS A 210 -22.19 -3.99 15.73
C LYS A 210 -23.18 -5.13 15.60
N ILE A 211 -22.70 -6.33 15.83
CA ILE A 211 -23.45 -7.57 15.68
C ILE A 211 -23.52 -8.23 17.05
N HIS A 212 -24.70 -8.23 17.64
CA HIS A 212 -24.93 -8.91 18.91
C HIS A 212 -25.46 -10.30 18.64
N SER A 213 -24.79 -11.32 19.18
CA SER A 213 -25.29 -12.68 19.21
C SER A 213 -25.92 -12.99 20.57
N ARG A 214 -27.00 -13.76 20.55
CA ARG A 214 -27.64 -14.22 21.79
C ARG A 214 -26.82 -15.34 22.45
N GLY A 215 -26.78 -15.32 23.78
CA GLY A 215 -26.24 -16.42 24.58
C GLY A 215 -27.11 -17.67 24.50
N ARG A 216 -26.74 -18.71 25.26
CA ARG A 216 -27.35 -20.03 25.17
C ARG A 216 -28.79 -20.04 25.71
N VAL A 217 -29.78 -19.91 24.83
CA VAL A 217 -31.21 -19.96 25.17
C VAL A 217 -31.84 -21.26 24.65
N ILE A 218 -32.65 -21.93 25.47
CA ILE A 218 -33.41 -23.13 25.06
C ILE A 218 -34.68 -22.67 24.32
N ARG A 219 -34.79 -22.99 23.02
CA ARG A 219 -35.91 -22.65 22.11
C ARG A 219 -36.15 -21.13 21.92
N PRO A 220 -35.17 -20.37 21.40
CA PRO A 220 -35.38 -18.97 21.10
C PRO A 220 -36.31 -18.82 19.87
N ALA A 221 -37.28 -17.91 19.96
CA ALA A 221 -38.01 -17.42 18.80
C ALA A 221 -37.37 -16.11 18.27
N GLY A 222 -37.46 -15.88 16.96
CA GLY A 222 -36.96 -14.68 16.30
C GLY A 222 -35.51 -14.76 15.82
N ALA A 223 -34.93 -13.61 15.44
CA ALA A 223 -33.57 -13.53 14.91
C ALA A 223 -32.51 -13.83 15.98
N GLU A 224 -31.49 -14.61 15.61
CA GLU A 224 -30.35 -14.96 16.47
C GLU A 224 -29.36 -13.81 16.63
N LEU A 225 -29.29 -12.92 15.65
CA LEU A 225 -28.44 -11.73 15.61
C LEU A 225 -29.28 -10.46 15.61
N THR A 226 -28.76 -9.42 16.28
CA THR A 226 -29.29 -8.06 16.21
C THR A 226 -28.19 -7.08 15.85
N TYR A 227 -28.54 -6.01 15.12
CA TYR A 227 -27.57 -5.11 14.51
C TYR A 227 -27.75 -3.66 14.99
N GLU A 228 -26.66 -3.01 15.37
CA GLU A 228 -26.59 -1.54 15.56
C GLU A 228 -25.72 -0.96 14.45
N VAL A 229 -26.31 -0.15 13.57
CA VAL A 229 -25.61 0.51 12.46
C VAL A 229 -25.12 1.89 12.90
N MET A 230 -23.87 2.21 12.59
CA MET A 230 -23.28 3.53 12.82
C MET A 230 -22.78 4.12 11.52
N LYS A 231 -23.16 5.38 11.25
CA LYS A 231 -22.56 6.16 10.16
C LYS A 231 -21.15 6.60 10.57
N LEU A 232 -20.19 6.39 9.68
CA LEU A 232 -18.78 6.72 9.86
C LEU A 232 -18.33 7.67 8.76
N ASN A 233 -17.59 8.70 9.17
CA ASN A 233 -16.79 9.53 8.26
C ASN A 233 -15.38 8.95 8.25
N GLY A 234 -14.93 8.59 7.07
CA GLY A 234 -13.65 7.95 6.81
C GLY A 234 -12.69 8.86 6.09
N VAL A 235 -11.41 8.64 6.36
CA VAL A 235 -10.28 9.20 5.62
C VAL A 235 -9.43 8.03 5.16
N ALA A 236 -9.29 7.85 3.85
CA ALA A 236 -8.41 6.87 3.23
C ALA A 236 -7.10 7.57 2.85
N GLU A 237 -5.97 6.97 3.18
CA GLU A 237 -4.64 7.56 2.99
C GLU A 237 -3.67 6.53 2.44
N ASP A 238 -2.77 6.99 1.58
CA ASP A 238 -1.56 6.27 1.17
C ASP A 238 -0.37 6.86 1.93
N ILE A 239 0.06 6.18 2.99
CA ILE A 239 1.27 6.55 3.74
C ILE A 239 2.50 5.90 3.09
N PRO A 240 3.58 6.65 2.82
CA PRO A 240 4.80 6.08 2.26
C PRO A 240 5.35 4.96 3.13
N ILE A 241 5.56 3.79 2.55
CA ILE A 241 6.26 2.67 3.20
C ILE A 241 7.75 2.90 2.96
N LEU A 242 8.44 3.42 3.98
CA LEU A 242 9.90 3.59 4.00
C LEU A 242 10.60 2.28 4.31
#